data_AF-A0A382A1J4-F1
#
_entry.id   AF-A0A382A1J4-F1
#
_cell.length_a   1.000
_cell.length_b   1.000
_cell.length_c   1.000
_cell.angle_alpha   90.00
_cell.angle_beta   90.00
_cell.angle_gamma   90.00
#
_symmetry.space_group_name_H-M   'P 1'
#
loop_
_entity.id
_entity.type
_entity.pdbx_description
1 polymer ?
#
loop_
_entity_poly.entity_id
_entity_poly.type
_entity_poly.pdbx_seq_one_letter_code
_entity_poly.pdbx_strand_id
1 'polypeptide(L)'
;MQKMGAQIILTPVYRNVPSENDNSFLLVELEQKKLDWIIFASPSAVQNFHHILPDGFWESLAVKPKIACLGETTESAVNGLGWSVQFRPGIQDFEHLVKTLCEQHTKN
;
A
#
# COMPACT_ATOMS: atom_id res chain seq x y z
N MET A 1 -9.75 -16.57 3.03
CA MET A 1 -9.20 -15.41 2.30
C MET A 1 -7.99 -15.86 1.49
N GLN A 2 -8.24 -16.47 0.34
CA GLN A 2 -7.25 -17.02 -0.62
C GLN A 2 -7.99 -17.32 -1.94
N LYS A 3 -8.95 -16.47 -2.35
CA LYS A 3 -9.87 -16.87 -3.44
C LYS A 3 -9.42 -16.48 -4.85
N MET A 4 -8.34 -15.71 -5.05
CA MET A 4 -7.93 -15.27 -6.39
C MET A 4 -6.42 -15.02 -6.54
N GLY A 5 -5.55 -15.84 -5.92
CA GLY A 5 -4.09 -15.78 -6.18
C GLY A 5 -3.35 -14.51 -5.72
N ALA A 6 -4.04 -13.48 -5.25
CA ALA A 6 -3.42 -12.26 -4.72
C ALA A 6 -2.78 -12.53 -3.34
N GLN A 7 -1.47 -12.28 -3.23
CA GLN A 7 -0.79 -12.23 -1.93
C GLN A 7 -1.12 -10.89 -1.27
N ILE A 8 -1.99 -10.91 -0.27
CA ILE A 8 -2.30 -9.74 0.55
C ILE A 8 -1.25 -9.68 1.66
N ILE A 9 -0.26 -8.79 1.50
CA ILE A 9 0.73 -8.50 2.54
C ILE A 9 0.15 -7.39 3.43
N LEU A 10 -0.45 -7.78 4.56
CA LEU A 10 -0.85 -6.86 5.61
C LEU A 10 0.37 -6.56 6.49
N THR A 11 1.13 -5.52 6.18
CA THR A 11 2.17 -5.03 7.09
C THR A 11 1.52 -4.26 8.24
N PRO A 12 1.66 -4.69 9.50
CA PRO A 12 1.18 -3.93 10.64
C PRO A 12 2.06 -2.69 10.80
N VAL A 13 1.51 -1.54 10.43
CA VAL A 13 2.15 -0.22 10.53
C VAL A 13 2.31 0.24 12.00
N TYR A 14 1.85 -0.54 12.99
CA TYR A 14 2.22 -0.33 14.39
C TYR A 14 2.09 -1.63 15.21
N ARG A 15 3.17 -2.08 15.86
CA ARG A 15 3.09 -3.11 16.91
C ARG A 15 4.01 -2.74 18.07
N ASN A 16 3.42 -2.54 19.25
CA ASN A 16 4.13 -2.39 20.54
C ASN A 16 4.72 -3.74 20.98
N VAL A 17 5.73 -4.27 20.29
CA VAL A 17 6.55 -5.37 20.82
C VAL A 17 7.99 -5.23 20.31
N PRO A 18 9.01 -5.37 21.17
CA PRO A 18 10.41 -5.32 20.77
C PRO A 18 10.77 -6.61 20.02
N SER A 19 10.68 -6.56 18.71
CA SER A 19 11.45 -7.41 17.80
C SER A 19 11.89 -6.47 16.70
N GLU A 20 13.20 -6.31 16.55
CA GLU A 20 13.83 -5.46 15.54
C GLU A 20 13.02 -5.48 14.23
N ASN A 21 12.55 -4.30 13.82
CA ASN A 21 11.69 -4.11 12.66
C ASN A 21 12.42 -4.58 11.39
N ASP A 22 12.31 -5.87 11.05
CA ASP A 22 12.87 -6.39 9.82
C ASP A 22 11.94 -6.04 8.64
N ASN A 23 11.98 -4.76 8.25
CA ASN A 23 11.30 -4.24 7.06
C ASN A 23 12.02 -4.68 5.76
N SER A 24 13.13 -5.45 5.85
CA SER A 24 13.90 -5.90 4.69
C SER A 24 13.04 -6.67 3.71
N PHE A 25 12.13 -7.52 4.20
CA PHE A 25 11.22 -8.28 3.34
C PHE A 25 10.37 -7.36 2.46
N LEU A 26 9.82 -6.28 3.01
CA LEU A 26 9.00 -5.32 2.25
C LEU A 26 9.83 -4.57 1.20
N LEU A 27 11.05 -4.16 1.57
CA LEU A 27 11.97 -3.50 0.63
C LEU A 27 12.34 -4.42 -0.53
N VAL A 28 12.65 -5.69 -0.22
CA VAL A 28 12.96 -6.73 -1.22
C VAL A 28 11.77 -6.97 -2.15
N GLU A 29 10.55 -7.07 -1.63
CA GLU A 29 9.35 -7.28 -2.45
C GLU A 29 9.04 -6.08 -3.36
N LEU A 30 9.30 -4.86 -2.90
CA LEU A 30 9.22 -3.63 -3.69
C LEU A 30 10.27 -3.61 -4.81
N GLU A 31 11.53 -3.94 -4.51
CA GLU A 31 12.61 -4.01 -5.51
C GLU A 31 12.36 -5.11 -6.55
N GLN A 32 11.84 -6.25 -6.12
CA GLN A 32 11.54 -7.38 -7.00
C GLN A 32 10.28 -7.18 -7.84
N LYS A 33 9.59 -6.02 -7.72
CA LYS A 33 8.37 -5.68 -8.48
C LYS A 33 7.26 -6.70 -8.31
N LYS A 34 7.20 -7.34 -7.13
CA LYS A 34 6.17 -8.35 -6.82
C LYS A 34 4.86 -7.75 -6.32
N LEU A 35 4.86 -6.44 -6.05
CA LEU A 35 3.70 -5.71 -5.57
C LEU A 35 3.10 -4.88 -6.70
N ASP A 36 1.89 -5.23 -7.11
CA ASP A 36 1.12 -4.43 -8.07
C ASP A 36 0.43 -3.24 -7.39
N TRP A 37 -0.01 -3.43 -6.14
CA TRP A 37 -0.80 -2.46 -5.39
C TRP A 37 -0.39 -2.35 -3.92
N ILE A 38 -0.42 -1.13 -3.40
CA ILE A 38 -0.39 -0.80 -1.98
C ILE A 38 -1.72 -0.12 -1.63
N ILE A 39 -2.34 -0.52 -0.53
CA ILE A 39 -3.58 0.09 -0.04
C ILE A 39 -3.32 0.77 1.30
N PHE A 40 -3.60 2.07 1.36
CA PHE A 40 -3.58 2.82 2.62
C PHE A 40 -5.00 3.03 3.16
N ALA A 41 -5.23 2.49 4.35
CA ALA A 41 -6.50 2.65 5.04
C ALA A 41 -6.61 3.94 5.87
N SER A 42 -5.48 4.60 6.14
CA SER A 42 -5.44 5.82 6.94
C SER A 42 -4.23 6.70 6.57
N PRO A 43 -4.28 8.02 6.87
CA PRO A 43 -3.13 8.91 6.70
C PRO A 43 -1.91 8.46 7.53
N SER A 44 -2.14 7.92 8.72
CA SER A 44 -1.06 7.40 9.57
C SER A 44 -0.32 6.22 8.94
N ALA A 45 -1.03 5.38 8.17
CA ALA A 45 -0.42 4.27 7.44
C ALA A 45 0.51 4.78 6.34
N VAL A 46 0.12 5.83 5.63
CA VAL A 46 0.96 6.50 4.61
C VAL A 46 2.22 7.04 5.26
N GLN A 47 2.07 7.82 6.34
CA GLN A 47 3.19 8.46 7.02
C GLN A 47 4.18 7.44 7.55
N ASN A 48 3.73 6.43 8.29
CA ASN A 48 4.64 5.43 8.82
C ASN A 48 5.28 4.59 7.70
N PHE A 49 4.55 4.28 6.62
CA PHE A 49 5.16 3.64 5.45
C PHE A 49 6.28 4.52 4.85
N HIS A 50 6.08 5.82 4.73
CA HIS A 50 7.15 6.74 4.29
C HIS A 50 8.36 6.73 5.25
N HIS A 51 8.13 6.72 6.57
CA HIS A 51 9.21 6.74 7.57
C HIS A 51 10.05 5.45 7.59
N ILE A 52 9.51 4.30 7.16
CA ILE A 52 10.29 3.05 7.11
C ILE A 52 11.10 2.90 5.81
N LEU A 53 10.79 3.69 4.77
CA LEU A 53 11.55 3.67 3.53
C LEU A 53 12.85 4.47 3.72
N PRO A 54 13.99 3.95 3.25
CA PRO A 54 15.21 4.74 3.16
C PRO A 54 14.99 5.98 2.28
N ASP A 55 15.69 7.07 2.58
CA ASP A 55 15.61 8.30 1.79
C ASP A 55 15.89 8.04 0.30
N GLY A 56 15.00 8.52 -0.57
CA GLY A 56 15.12 8.33 -2.02
C GLY A 56 14.80 6.91 -2.52
N PHE A 57 14.48 5.95 -1.63
CA PHE A 57 14.17 4.59 -2.03
C PHE A 57 12.95 4.53 -2.95
N TRP A 58 11.88 5.25 -2.61
CA TRP A 58 10.66 5.27 -3.42
C TRP A 58 10.93 5.79 -4.83
N GLU A 59 11.75 6.84 -4.96
CA GLU A 59 12.16 7.42 -6.23
C GLU A 59 13.07 6.49 -7.03
N SER A 60 13.88 5.68 -6.34
CA SER A 60 14.78 4.69 -6.96
C SER A 60 14.08 3.48 -7.55
N LEU A 61 12.82 3.21 -7.17
CA LEU A 61 12.07 2.06 -7.66
C LEU A 61 11.88 2.14 -9.19
N ALA A 62 12.41 1.14 -9.88
CA ALA A 62 12.28 1.03 -11.34
C ALA A 62 10.81 0.91 -11.79
N VAL A 63 9.96 0.30 -10.96
CA VAL A 63 8.50 0.24 -11.14
C VAL A 63 7.86 0.45 -9.78
N LYS A 64 7.02 1.48 -9.67
CA LYS A 64 6.28 1.78 -8.43
C LYS A 64 4.97 1.00 -8.42
N PRO A 65 4.60 0.36 -7.30
CA PRO A 65 3.27 -0.21 -7.15
C PRO A 65 2.22 0.91 -7.22
N LYS A 66 1.02 0.57 -7.68
CA LYS A 66 -0.11 1.49 -7.66
C LYS A 66 -0.60 1.69 -6.24
N ILE A 67 -0.98 2.89 -5.87
CA ILE A 67 -1.52 3.24 -4.57
C ILE A 67 -3.04 3.34 -4.67
N ALA A 68 -3.72 2.62 -3.79
CA ALA A 68 -5.13 2.82 -3.47
C ALA A 68 -5.27 3.37 -2.05
N CYS A 69 -6.35 4.11 -1.79
CA CYS A 69 -6.64 4.56 -0.44
C CYS A 69 -8.14 4.54 -0.14
N LEU A 70 -8.52 4.50 1.14
CA LEU A 70 -9.92 4.42 1.56
C LEU A 70 -10.64 5.78 1.65
N GLY A 71 -9.93 6.89 1.85
CA GLY A 71 -10.55 8.18 2.14
C GLY A 71 -9.74 9.39 1.69
N GLU A 72 -10.42 10.53 1.52
CA GLU A 72 -9.86 11.78 1.01
C GLU A 72 -8.70 12.32 1.87
N THR A 73 -8.77 12.13 3.19
CA THR A 73 -7.67 12.49 4.09
C THR A 73 -6.42 11.64 3.84
N THR A 74 -6.61 10.37 3.46
CA THR A 74 -5.49 9.47 3.13
C THR A 74 -4.92 9.83 1.76
N GLU A 75 -5.77 10.15 0.79
CA GLU A 75 -5.36 10.66 -0.52
C GLU A 75 -4.52 11.93 -0.40
N SER A 76 -4.96 12.86 0.44
CA SER A 76 -4.22 14.10 0.72
C SER A 76 -2.84 13.81 1.32
N ALA A 77 -2.73 12.83 2.21
CA ALA A 77 -1.44 12.42 2.79
C ALA A 77 -0.50 11.78 1.76
N VAL A 78 -1.02 10.96 0.85
CA VAL A 78 -0.23 10.38 -0.26
C VAL A 78 0.27 11.49 -1.18
N ASN A 79 -0.62 12.39 -1.60
CA ASN A 79 -0.28 13.49 -2.50
C ASN A 79 0.72 14.47 -1.85
N GLY A 80 0.63 14.69 -0.53
CA GLY A 80 1.57 15.51 0.24
C GLY A 80 3.00 14.99 0.25
N LEU A 81 3.21 13.70 -0.01
CA LEU A 81 4.54 13.09 -0.18
C LEU A 81 5.03 13.09 -1.64
N GLY A 82 4.29 13.74 -2.55
CA GLY A 82 4.59 13.72 -3.99
C GLY A 82 4.24 12.39 -4.68
N TRP A 83 3.49 11.52 -4.01
CA TRP A 83 2.96 10.28 -4.60
C TRP A 83 1.59 10.53 -5.21
N SER A 84 0.99 9.53 -5.84
CA SER A 84 -0.33 9.68 -6.47
C SER A 84 -1.19 8.46 -6.18
N VAL A 85 -2.45 8.71 -5.82
CA VAL A 85 -3.46 7.66 -5.66
C VAL A 85 -4.08 7.33 -7.02
N GLN A 86 -4.08 6.04 -7.40
CA GLN A 86 -4.74 5.56 -8.63
C GLN A 86 -6.18 5.13 -8.38
N PHE A 87 -6.54 4.81 -7.14
CA PHE A 87 -7.90 4.39 -6.82
C PHE A 87 -8.33 4.83 -5.41
N ARG A 88 -9.52 5.43 -5.33
CA ARG A 88 -10.24 5.67 -4.08
C ARG A 88 -11.70 5.24 -4.25
N PRO A 89 -12.24 4.34 -3.41
CA PRO A 89 -13.64 3.99 -3.48
C PRO A 89 -14.49 5.17 -2.99
N GLY A 90 -15.66 5.37 -3.59
CA GLY A 90 -16.62 6.40 -3.17
C GLY A 90 -17.26 6.12 -1.80
N ILE A 91 -17.17 4.88 -1.32
CA ILE A 91 -17.67 4.43 -0.02
C ILE A 91 -16.47 3.86 0.76
N GLN A 92 -16.23 4.39 1.97
CA GLN A 92 -15.12 4.00 2.84
C GLN A 92 -15.43 2.68 3.56
N ASP A 93 -15.61 1.61 2.79
CA ASP A 93 -15.93 0.28 3.26
C ASP A 93 -14.86 -0.71 2.76
N PHE A 94 -14.28 -1.46 3.69
CA PHE A 94 -13.28 -2.48 3.39
C PHE A 94 -13.86 -3.60 2.51
N GLU A 95 -15.16 -3.93 2.61
CA GLU A 95 -15.78 -4.90 1.70
C GLU A 95 -15.76 -4.40 0.26
N HIS A 96 -16.08 -3.13 0.05
CA HIS A 96 -16.09 -2.52 -1.28
C HIS A 96 -14.67 -2.41 -1.85
N LEU A 97 -13.66 -2.08 -1.03
CA LEU A 97 -12.27 -2.03 -1.50
C LEU A 97 -11.76 -3.40 -1.96
N VAL A 98 -12.01 -4.46 -1.18
CA VAL A 98 -11.63 -5.83 -1.57
C VAL A 98 -12.36 -6.24 -2.85
N LYS A 99 -13.65 -5.91 -2.96
CA LYS A 99 -14.45 -6.23 -4.15
C LYS A 99 -13.93 -5.51 -5.41
N THR A 100 -13.63 -4.22 -5.34
CA THR A 100 -13.15 -3.47 -6.51
C THR A 100 -11.76 -3.91 -6.97
N LEU A 101 -10.87 -4.29 -6.05
CA LEU A 101 -9.57 -4.85 -6.40
C LEU A 101 -9.72 -6.21 -7.12
N CYS A 102 -10.66 -7.06 -6.68
CA CYS A 102 -10.98 -8.31 -7.37
C CYS A 102 -11.58 -8.07 -8.78
N GLU A 103 -12.41 -7.05 -8.94
CA GLU A 103 -13.04 -6.72 -10.24
C GLU A 103 -12.04 -6.16 -11.27
N GLN A 104 -11.03 -5.39 -10.85
CA GLN A 104 -10.00 -4.86 -11.75
C GLN A 104 -9.06 -5.95 -12.30
N HIS A 105 -8.86 -7.04 -11.58
CA HIS A 105 -7.98 -8.15 -12.00
C HIS A 105 -8.61 -9.09 -13.04
N THR A 106 -9.91 -8.95 -13.32
CA THR A 106 -10.66 -9.86 -14.22
C THR A 106 -10.78 -9.29 -15.65
N LYS A 107 -10.30 -8.06 -15.90
CA LYS A 107 -10.39 -7.38 -17.21
C LYS A 107 -9.09 -7.35 -18.03
N ASN A 108 -8.06 -8.08 -17.63
CA ASN A 108 -6.86 -8.30 -18.44
C ASN A 108 -6.71 -9.78 -18.81
#